data_AF-A0A956HXL3-F1
#
_entry.id   AF-A0A956HXL3-F1
#
_cell.length_a   1.000
_cell.length_b   1.000
_cell.length_c   1.000
_cell.angle_alpha   90.00
_cell.angle_beta   90.00
_cell.angle_gamma   90.00
#
_symmetry.space_group_name_H-M   'P 1'
#
loop_
_entity.id
_entity.type
_entity.pdbx_description
1 polymer ?
#
loop_
_entity_poly.entity_id
_entity_poly.type
_entity_poly.pdbx_seq_one_letter_code
_entity_poly.pdbx_strand_id
1 'polypeptide(L)'
;MNIEAVQCKPVEVLVGDRGLDRAVKHLKRKMATEGILRELKRRRHHLKPSVKRRKKEAEAARRRRKRVRQGDPMQGSSKPM
;
A
#
# COMPACT_ATOMS: atom_id res chain seq x y z
N MET A 1 4.20 -6.95 24.80
CA MET A 1 3.31 -6.41 23.76
C MET A 1 4.19 -5.70 22.73
N ASN A 2 4.53 -6.37 21.62
CA ASN A 2 5.44 -5.79 20.64
C ASN A 2 4.65 -4.87 19.70
N ILE A 3 4.48 -3.63 20.13
CA ILE A 3 4.07 -2.52 19.27
C ILE A 3 5.34 -2.11 18.53
N GLU A 4 5.70 -2.83 17.48
CA GLU A 4 6.64 -2.28 16.50
C GLU A 4 5.93 -1.09 15.85
N ALA A 5 6.19 0.10 16.41
CA ALA A 5 5.77 1.37 15.84
C ALA A 5 6.23 1.38 14.38
N VAL A 6 5.26 1.46 13.47
CA VAL A 6 5.57 1.40 12.05
C VAL A 6 6.44 2.61 11.72
N GLN A 7 7.69 2.37 11.34
CA GLN A 7 8.54 3.38 10.70
C GLN A 7 7.99 3.64 9.29
N CYS A 8 6.77 4.19 9.18
CA CYS A 8 6.32 4.81 7.95
C CYS A 8 7.03 6.16 7.89
N LYS A 9 7.86 6.39 6.87
CA LYS A 9 8.35 7.74 6.57
C LYS A 9 7.11 8.65 6.41
N PRO A 10 7.10 9.86 6.99
CA PRO A 10 5.98 10.77 6.82
C PRO A 10 5.79 11.07 5.33
N VAL A 11 4.54 11.00 4.86
CA VAL A 11 4.22 11.29 3.45
C VAL A 11 4.10 12.79 3.28
N GLU A 12 5.04 13.36 2.53
CA GLU A 12 5.09 14.79 2.27
C GLU A 12 4.70 15.12 0.82
N VAL A 13 4.04 16.26 0.65
CA VAL A 13 3.69 16.82 -0.67
C VAL A 13 3.96 18.31 -0.63
N LEU A 14 4.81 18.76 -1.55
CA LEU A 14 5.04 20.18 -1.80
C LEU A 14 3.85 20.76 -2.58
N VAL A 15 3.32 21.88 -2.09
CA VAL A 15 2.27 22.64 -2.77
C VAL A 15 2.96 23.65 -3.69
N GLY A 16 2.88 23.43 -5.00
CA GLY A 16 3.33 24.41 -5.99
C GLY A 16 2.17 25.28 -6.48
N ASP A 17 2.41 26.05 -7.54
CA ASP A 17 1.48 27.05 -8.11
C ASP A 17 0.17 26.47 -8.67
N ARG A 18 0.09 25.14 -8.80
CA ARG A 18 -1.07 24.42 -9.35
C ARG A 18 -2.22 24.24 -8.35
N GLY A 19 -2.13 24.89 -7.19
CA GLY A 19 -3.21 25.01 -6.20
C GLY A 19 -3.30 23.86 -5.19
N LEU A 20 -3.93 24.18 -4.04
CA LEU A 20 -4.05 23.32 -2.85
C LEU A 20 -4.81 22.01 -3.12
N ASP A 21 -5.93 22.07 -3.85
CA ASP A 21 -6.78 20.89 -4.12
C ASP A 21 -5.99 19.78 -4.83
N ARG A 22 -5.10 20.17 -5.75
CA ARG A 22 -4.26 19.23 -6.49
C ARG A 22 -3.21 18.58 -5.57
N ALA A 23 -2.63 19.34 -4.65
CA ALA A 23 -1.69 18.81 -3.66
C ALA A 23 -2.39 17.81 -2.72
N VAL A 24 -3.62 18.12 -2.27
CA VAL A 24 -4.42 17.21 -1.43
C VAL A 24 -4.76 15.91 -2.18
N LYS A 25 -5.15 15.99 -3.46
CA LYS A 25 -5.37 14.79 -4.29
C LYS A 25 -4.11 13.98 -4.46
N HIS A 26 -2.96 14.63 -4.65
CA HIS A 26 -1.67 13.94 -4.77
C HIS A 26 -1.30 13.23 -3.45
N LEU A 27 -1.46 13.90 -2.32
CA LEU A 27 -1.22 13.31 -0.99
C LEU A 27 -2.08 12.07 -0.77
N LYS A 28 -3.39 12.17 -1.04
CA LYS A 28 -4.31 11.01 -0.95
C LYS A 28 -3.85 9.85 -1.84
N ARG A 29 -3.35 10.13 -3.04
CA ARG A 29 -2.87 9.10 -3.97
C ARG A 29 -1.54 8.49 -3.54
N LYS A 30 -0.60 9.27 -3.00
CA LYS A 30 0.64 8.76 -2.38
C LYS A 30 0.34 7.86 -1.19
N MET A 31 -0.52 8.30 -0.27
CA MET A 31 -0.94 7.48 0.90
C MET A 31 -1.59 6.15 0.48
N ALA A 32 -2.38 6.16 -0.60
CA ALA A 32 -2.98 4.95 -1.15
C ALA A 32 -1.94 4.02 -1.81
N THR A 33 -0.92 4.59 -2.46
CA THR A 33 0.16 3.85 -3.13
C THR A 33 1.07 3.17 -2.11
N GLU A 34 1.46 3.89 -1.06
CA GLU A 34 2.25 3.33 0.05
C GLU A 34 1.46 2.31 0.88
N GLY A 35 0.12 2.34 0.80
CA GLY A 35 -0.73 1.35 1.44
C GLY A 35 -0.84 1.53 2.96
N ILE A 36 -0.47 2.69 3.50
CA ILE A 36 -0.50 3.02 4.93
C ILE A 36 -1.87 2.72 5.54
N LEU A 37 -2.95 3.19 4.89
CA LEU A 37 -4.32 2.97 5.36
C LEU A 37 -4.70 1.48 5.43
N ARG A 38 -4.15 0.68 4.52
CA ARG A 38 -4.39 -0.78 4.45
C ARG A 38 -3.61 -1.51 5.53
N GLU A 39 -2.38 -1.07 5.79
CA GLU A 39 -1.52 -1.58 6.86
C GLU A 39 -2.15 -1.30 8.24
N LEU A 40 -2.63 -0.07 8.47
CA LEU A 40 -3.36 0.31 9.69
C LEU A 40 -4.60 -0.57 9.90
N LYS A 41 -5.41 -0.78 8.86
CA LYS A 41 -6.59 -1.64 8.94
C LYS A 41 -6.24 -3.10 9.23
N ARG A 42 -5.11 -3.60 8.71
CA ARG A 42 -4.64 -4.98 8.93
C ARG A 42 -4.13 -5.19 10.36
N ARG A 43 -3.57 -4.15 11.00
CA ARG A 43 -3.01 -4.21 12.36
C ARG A 43 -4.01 -3.86 13.47
N ARG A 44 -5.20 -3.32 13.15
CA ARG A 44 -6.22 -2.92 14.14
C ARG A 44 -6.61 -4.04 15.12
N HIS A 45 -6.61 -5.30 14.67
CA HIS A 45 -6.96 -6.45 15.50
C HIS A 45 -5.99 -7.60 15.26
N HIS A 46 -5.70 -8.38 16.32
CA HIS A 46 -4.91 -9.58 16.20
C HIS A 46 -5.62 -10.61 15.32
N LEU A 47 -4.94 -11.07 14.27
CA LEU A 47 -5.42 -12.14 13.40
C LEU A 47 -4.52 -13.36 13.61
N LYS A 48 -5.13 -14.53 13.80
CA LYS A 48 -4.42 -15.81 13.85
C LYS A 48 -3.50 -15.95 12.62
N PRO A 49 -2.30 -16.53 12.76
CA PRO A 49 -1.29 -16.57 11.69
C PRO A 49 -1.81 -17.25 10.42
N SER A 50 -2.62 -18.30 10.55
CA SER A 50 -3.29 -18.97 9.42
C SER A 50 -4.23 -18.02 8.64
N VAL A 51 -5.03 -17.21 9.34
CA VAL A 51 -5.94 -16.24 8.72
C VAL A 51 -5.17 -15.11 8.04
N LYS A 52 -4.03 -14.70 8.62
CA LYS A 52 -3.13 -13.70 8.01
C LYS A 52 -2.51 -14.22 6.70
N ARG A 53 -2.07 -15.48 6.65
CA ARG A 53 -1.56 -16.14 5.42
C ARG A 53 -2.64 -16.20 4.34
N ARG A 54 -3.84 -16.71 4.68
CA ARG A 54 -4.97 -16.82 3.74
C ARG A 54 -5.37 -15.46 3.13
N LYS A 55 -5.44 -14.41 3.96
CA LYS A 55 -5.75 -13.04 3.46
C LYS A 55 -4.64 -12.49 2.55
N LYS A 56 -3.36 -12.74 2.86
CA LYS A 56 -2.22 -12.30 2.05
C LYS A 56 -2.24 -12.97 0.67
N GLU A 57 -2.48 -14.27 0.62
CA GLU A 57 -2.56 -15.04 -0.63
C GLU A 57 -3.74 -14.59 -1.50
N ALA A 58 -4.92 -14.44 -0.92
CA ALA A 58 -6.09 -13.93 -1.63
C ALA A 58 -5.88 -12.50 -2.19
N GLU A 59 -5.23 -11.63 -1.41
CA GLU A 59 -4.86 -10.28 -1.83
C GLU A 59 -3.84 -10.28 -2.99
N ALA A 60 -2.83 -11.15 -2.92
CA ALA A 60 -1.83 -11.30 -3.97
C ALA A 60 -2.45 -11.83 -5.27
N ALA A 61 -3.33 -12.82 -5.19
CA ALA A 61 -4.08 -13.35 -6.33
C ALA A 61 -4.98 -12.26 -6.96
N ARG A 62 -5.70 -11.48 -6.14
CA ARG A 62 -6.51 -10.35 -6.63
C ARG A 62 -5.67 -9.29 -7.33
N ARG A 63 -4.49 -8.95 -6.78
CA ARG A 63 -3.55 -8.02 -7.43
C ARG A 63 -3.01 -8.56 -8.75
N ARG A 64 -2.66 -9.86 -8.82
CA ARG A 64 -2.22 -10.51 -10.06
C ARG A 64 -3.31 -10.44 -11.14
N ARG A 65 -4.55 -10.81 -10.83
CA ARG A 65 -5.69 -10.73 -11.76
C ARG A 65 -5.95 -9.31 -12.26
N LYS A 66 -5.84 -8.32 -11.36
CA LYS A 66 -6.01 -6.90 -11.74
C LYS A 66 -4.93 -6.43 -12.72
N ARG A 67 -3.67 -6.84 -12.51
CA ARG A 67 -2.55 -6.48 -13.40
C ARG A 67 -2.71 -7.10 -14.80
N VAL A 68 -3.08 -8.37 -14.88
CA VAL A 68 -3.34 -9.04 -16.16
C VAL A 68 -4.47 -8.34 -16.93
N ARG A 69 -5.55 -7.96 -16.25
CA ARG A 69 -6.68 -7.23 -16.88
C ARG A 69 -6.28 -5.82 -17.37
N GLN A 70 -5.28 -5.19 -16.75
CA GLN A 70 -4.83 -3.84 -17.12
C GLN A 70 -3.77 -3.84 -18.23
N GLY A 71 -3.32 -5.00 -18.71
CA GLY A 71 -2.30 -5.09 -19.78
C GLY A 71 -0.92 -4.59 -19.37
N ASP A 72 -0.66 -4.46 -18.06
CA ASP A 72 0.54 -3.83 -17.51
C ASP A 72 1.69 -4.86 -17.44
N PRO A 73 2.77 -4.72 -18.23
CA PRO A 73 3.88 -5.66 -18.21
C PRO A 73 4.72 -5.44 -16.95
N MET A 74 4.63 -6.41 -16.03
CA MET A 74 5.69 -6.77 -15.09
C MET A 74 6.44 -5.61 -14.39
N GLN A 75 5.81 -4.96 -13.41
CA GLN A 75 6.54 -4.36 -12.28
C GLN A 75 6.40 -5.26 -11.04
N GLY A 76 7.20 -6.33 -11.08
CA GLY A 76 7.59 -7.12 -9.91
C GLY A 76 9.02 -6.73 -9.54
N SER A 77 9.17 -6.16 -8.35
CA SER A 77 10.33 -6.27 -7.46
C SER A 77 11.66 -6.75 -8.08
N SER A 78 12.66 -5.85 -8.07
CA SER A 78 14.09 -6.17 -7.82
C SER A 78 14.65 -7.44 -8.46
N LYS A 79 15.47 -7.25 -9.50
CA LYS A 79 16.48 -8.19 -10.01
C LYS A 79 17.12 -9.00 -8.85
N PRO A 80 17.02 -10.34 -8.81
CA PRO A 80 17.98 -11.14 -8.07
C PRO A 80 19.32 -11.08 -8.81
N MET A 81 20.42 -11.05 -8.05
CA MET A 81 21.78 -11.25 -8.58
C MET A 81 21.91 -12.64 -9.19
#